data_AF-A0A355DY00-F1
#
_entry.id   AF-A0A355DY00-F1
#
_cell.length_a   1.000
_cell.length_b   1.000
_cell.length_c   1.000
_cell.angle_alpha   90.00
_cell.angle_beta   90.00
_cell.angle_gamma   90.00
#
_symmetry.space_group_name_H-M   'P 1'
#
loop_
_entity.id
_entity.type
_entity.pdbx_description
1 polymer ?
#
loop_
_entity_poly.entity_id
_entity_poly.type
_entity_poly.pdbx_seq_one_letter_code
_entity_poly.pdbx_strand_id
1 'polypeptide(L)'
;MPTSTVAKTFLSSSVVAGLALAASVVAAPAQALTMSYSGSGFSIPDNNPTGVSSNIVISDNLTISDITVTLNNLTHSFIGDLIATLTNVDTNTSVSLFNRVGRVGSGFGNSSDLGGNYGFNDAFTGDLWIAANSNPVPSGGYFPTGADSAALASPSLSAFDGQ
;
A
#
# COMPACT_ATOMS: atom_id res chain seq x y z
N MET A 1 -10.72 4.66 -15.20
CA MET A 1 -9.24 4.62 -15.05
C MET A 1 -8.93 4.13 -13.65
N PRO A 2 -7.92 3.28 -13.44
CA PRO A 2 -7.52 2.87 -12.10
C PRO A 2 -7.06 4.08 -11.27
N THR A 3 -7.38 4.08 -9.98
CA THR A 3 -6.98 5.12 -9.01
C THR A 3 -6.33 4.48 -7.81
N SER A 4 -5.41 5.17 -7.13
CA SER A 4 -4.80 4.67 -5.90
C SER A 4 -5.39 5.39 -4.69
N THR A 5 -5.73 4.65 -3.64
CA THR A 5 -6.09 5.22 -2.33
C THR A 5 -5.05 4.79 -1.31
N VAL A 6 -4.54 5.71 -0.52
CA VAL A 6 -3.67 5.40 0.63
C VAL A 6 -4.42 5.76 1.90
N ALA A 7 -4.60 4.80 2.79
CA ALA A 7 -5.07 5.03 4.14
C ALA A 7 -3.87 5.03 5.10
N LYS A 8 -3.73 6.11 5.89
CA LYS A 8 -2.70 6.25 6.91
C LYS A 8 -3.34 6.24 8.28
N THR A 9 -2.77 5.49 9.21
CA THR A 9 -3.20 5.53 10.62
C THR A 9 -2.22 6.35 11.43
N PHE A 10 -2.73 7.29 12.23
CA PHE A 10 -1.97 8.19 13.09
C PHE A 10 -2.34 7.96 14.57
N LEU A 11 -1.39 8.16 15.48
CA LEU A 11 -1.66 8.16 16.92
C LEU A 11 -2.01 9.59 17.37
N SER A 12 -3.23 9.81 17.89
CA SER A 12 -3.61 11.10 18.47
C SER A 12 -3.44 11.09 20.00
N SER A 13 -2.77 12.12 20.53
CA SER A 13 -2.64 12.33 21.98
C SER A 13 -3.76 13.22 22.49
N SER A 14 -4.70 12.68 23.27
CA SER A 14 -5.74 13.46 23.94
C SER A 14 -5.16 14.11 25.21
N VAL A 15 -4.88 15.41 25.22
CA VAL A 15 -4.54 16.15 26.46
C VAL A 15 -5.82 16.74 27.05
N VAL A 16 -6.30 16.21 28.18
CA VAL A 16 -7.43 16.81 28.91
C VAL A 16 -6.90 18.00 29.71
N ALA A 17 -7.27 19.21 29.30
CA ALA A 17 -7.04 20.44 30.08
C ALA A 17 -8.18 20.62 31.11
N GLY A 18 -7.89 20.57 32.41
CA GLY A 18 -8.84 21.03 33.43
C GLY A 18 -8.62 20.55 34.87
N LEU A 19 -8.04 21.45 35.68
CA LEU A 19 -8.12 21.65 37.15
C LEU A 19 -7.96 20.46 38.13
N ALA A 20 -6.96 20.59 39.02
CA ALA A 20 -6.58 19.62 40.05
C ALA A 20 -7.62 19.43 41.17
N LEU A 21 -8.02 18.18 41.41
CA LEU A 21 -8.46 17.58 42.68
C LEU A 21 -8.42 16.06 42.50
N ALA A 22 -7.34 15.41 42.96
CA ALA A 22 -7.15 13.95 43.05
C ALA A 22 -7.89 13.09 41.99
N ALA A 23 -7.69 13.36 40.71
CA ALA A 23 -8.14 12.48 39.64
C ALA A 23 -6.91 11.72 39.15
N SER A 24 -6.90 10.41 39.35
CA SER A 24 -6.07 9.50 38.56
C SER A 24 -6.20 9.94 37.10
N VAL A 25 -5.08 10.30 36.48
CA VAL A 25 -5.01 10.52 35.04
C VAL A 25 -5.33 9.18 34.37
N VAL A 26 -6.61 8.90 34.17
CA VAL A 26 -7.04 7.84 33.26
C VAL A 26 -6.62 8.33 31.89
N ALA A 27 -5.46 7.87 31.43
CA ALA A 27 -5.07 8.01 30.04
C ALA A 27 -6.19 7.38 29.21
N ALA A 28 -6.94 8.21 28.48
CA ALA A 28 -7.86 7.71 27.48
C ALA A 28 -7.04 6.86 26.48
N PRO A 29 -7.58 5.74 25.98
CA PRO A 29 -6.86 4.98 24.95
C PRO A 29 -6.58 5.93 23.79
N ALA A 30 -5.31 6.00 23.36
CA ALA A 30 -4.93 6.74 22.17
C ALA A 30 -5.74 6.18 21.00
N GLN A 31 -6.60 7.01 20.40
CA GLN A 31 -7.40 6.59 19.26
C GLN A 31 -6.55 6.75 18.00
N ALA A 32 -6.45 5.64 17.27
CA ALA A 32 -5.91 5.60 15.92
C ALA A 32 -6.82 6.43 14.99
N LEU A 33 -6.30 7.51 14.43
CA LEU A 33 -6.98 8.30 13.41
C LEU A 33 -6.59 7.76 12.03
N THR A 34 -7.54 7.19 11.30
CA THR A 34 -7.31 6.76 9.91
C THR A 34 -7.75 7.84 8.94
N MET A 35 -6.81 8.33 8.12
CA MET A 35 -7.06 9.28 7.05
C MET A 35 -6.90 8.60 5.70
N SER A 36 -7.77 8.90 4.73
CA SER A 36 -7.71 8.35 3.38
C SER A 36 -7.46 9.44 2.35
N TYR A 37 -6.52 9.18 1.45
CA TYR A 37 -6.14 10.08 0.35
C TYR A 37 -6.21 9.33 -0.96
N SER A 38 -6.65 9.99 -2.04
CA SER A 38 -6.74 9.38 -3.36
C SER A 38 -5.92 10.14 -4.40
N GLY A 39 -5.31 9.38 -5.30
CA GLY A 39 -4.64 9.90 -6.49
C GLY A 39 -5.61 10.14 -7.63
N SER A 40 -5.17 10.89 -8.64
CA SER A 40 -5.95 11.19 -9.85
C SER A 40 -6.19 9.96 -10.74
N GLY A 41 -5.44 8.89 -10.52
CA GLY A 41 -5.42 7.73 -11.40
C GLY A 41 -4.65 7.96 -12.70
N PHE A 42 -4.42 6.88 -13.44
CA PHE A 42 -3.65 6.89 -14.69
C PHE A 42 -3.98 5.67 -15.56
N SER A 43 -3.60 5.74 -16.83
CA SER A 43 -3.53 4.54 -17.70
C SER A 43 -2.13 3.96 -17.63
N ILE A 44 -2.02 2.63 -17.54
CA ILE A 44 -0.73 1.93 -17.54
C ILE A 44 -0.23 1.87 -19.00
N PRO A 45 0.93 2.47 -19.32
CA PRO A 45 1.47 2.41 -20.67
C PRO A 45 2.04 1.01 -20.95
N ASP A 46 1.74 0.47 -22.13
CA ASP A 46 2.26 -0.82 -22.57
C ASP A 46 3.75 -0.73 -22.93
N ASN A 47 4.52 -1.74 -22.54
CA ASN A 47 5.95 -1.93 -22.81
C ASN A 47 6.82 -0.66 -22.59
N ASN A 48 6.45 0.18 -21.62
CA ASN A 48 7.20 1.39 -21.32
C ASN A 48 7.92 1.27 -19.97
N PRO A 49 9.26 1.15 -19.96
CA PRO A 49 10.03 1.00 -18.73
C PRO A 49 10.00 2.25 -17.83
N THR A 50 9.62 3.43 -18.33
CA THR A 50 9.43 4.61 -17.47
C THR A 50 8.17 4.50 -16.62
N GLY A 51 7.23 3.62 -17.00
CA GLY A 51 5.95 3.44 -16.31
C GLY A 51 5.14 4.73 -16.26
N VAL A 52 4.34 4.84 -15.19
CA VAL A 52 3.49 5.98 -14.87
C VAL A 52 3.34 6.08 -13.35
N SER A 53 3.08 7.29 -12.83
CA SER A 53 2.89 7.55 -11.41
C SER A 53 1.60 8.34 -11.14
N SER A 54 0.98 8.11 -9.99
CA SER A 54 -0.04 9.01 -9.41
C SER A 54 0.52 9.59 -8.12
N ASN A 55 0.65 10.91 -8.06
CA ASN A 55 1.04 11.59 -6.84
C ASN A 55 -0.18 11.81 -5.95
N ILE A 56 0.03 11.71 -4.64
CA ILE A 56 -0.95 12.05 -3.61
C ILE A 56 -0.27 13.07 -2.70
N VAL A 57 -0.91 14.23 -2.51
CA VAL A 57 -0.38 15.28 -1.63
C VAL A 57 -1.03 15.13 -0.26
N ILE A 58 -0.20 15.01 0.77
CA ILE A 58 -0.62 14.85 2.16
C ILE A 58 -0.10 16.05 2.92
N SER A 59 -1.00 16.97 3.29
CA SER A 59 -0.65 18.23 3.97
C SER A 59 -0.70 18.14 5.49
N ASP A 60 -1.08 16.98 6.03
CA ASP A 60 -1.22 16.76 7.47
C ASP A 60 0.16 16.61 8.13
N ASN A 61 0.30 17.17 9.33
CA ASN A 61 1.54 17.17 10.11
C ASN A 61 1.52 16.10 11.22
N LEU A 62 1.07 14.90 10.88
CA LEU A 62 0.93 13.78 11.80
C LEU A 62 1.94 12.68 11.47
N THR A 63 2.36 11.92 12.48
CA THR A 63 3.33 10.83 12.35
C THR A 63 2.66 9.52 11.94
N ILE A 64 3.09 8.95 10.82
CA ILE A 64 2.55 7.69 10.29
C ILE A 64 2.84 6.54 11.27
N SER A 65 1.83 5.72 11.54
CA SER A 65 1.94 4.50 12.34
C SER A 65 1.59 3.23 11.56
N ASP A 66 0.88 3.37 10.44
CA ASP A 66 0.54 2.26 9.53
C ASP A 66 0.10 2.83 8.18
N ILE A 67 0.35 2.07 7.11
CA ILE A 67 -0.09 2.40 5.75
C ILE A 67 -0.83 1.21 5.13
N THR A 68 -2.02 1.48 4.59
CA THR A 68 -2.68 0.61 3.62
C THR A 68 -2.72 1.29 2.25
N VAL A 69 -2.25 0.62 1.20
CA VAL A 69 -2.32 1.10 -0.19
C VAL A 69 -3.32 0.26 -0.97
N THR A 70 -4.34 0.89 -1.54
CA THR A 70 -5.31 0.23 -2.41
C THR A 70 -5.16 0.73 -3.84
N LEU A 71 -4.90 -0.19 -4.77
CA LEU A 71 -5.04 0.04 -6.20
C LEU A 71 -6.48 -0.26 -6.58
N ASN A 72 -7.28 0.79 -6.78
CA ASN A 72 -8.69 0.69 -7.11
C ASN A 72 -8.87 0.51 -8.61
N ASN A 73 -9.77 -0.40 -8.97
CA ASN A 73 -10.19 -0.67 -10.33
C ASN A 73 -9.00 -0.93 -11.28
N LEU A 74 -7.98 -1.62 -10.76
CA LEU A 74 -6.80 -2.03 -11.50
C LEU A 74 -7.21 -3.06 -12.55
N THR A 75 -7.04 -2.68 -13.81
CA THR A 75 -7.37 -3.49 -14.99
C THR A 75 -6.10 -3.60 -15.83
N HIS A 76 -5.65 -4.83 -16.04
CA HIS A 76 -4.48 -5.13 -16.87
C HIS A 76 -4.51 -6.59 -17.26
N SER A 77 -4.20 -6.89 -18.52
CA SER A 77 -3.95 -8.26 -18.94
C SER A 77 -2.58 -8.69 -18.45
N PHE A 78 -2.50 -9.83 -17.79
CA PHE A 78 -1.26 -10.43 -17.28
C PHE A 78 -0.63 -9.63 -16.13
N ILE A 79 -0.80 -10.13 -14.91
CA ILE A 79 -0.20 -9.56 -13.70
C ILE A 79 1.34 -9.62 -13.70
N GLY A 80 1.93 -10.57 -14.42
CA GLY A 80 3.37 -10.77 -14.53
C GLY A 80 4.14 -9.64 -15.21
N ASP A 81 3.46 -8.73 -15.90
CA ASP A 81 4.08 -7.58 -16.57
C ASP A 81 4.18 -6.34 -15.68
N LEU A 82 3.41 -6.30 -14.59
CA LEU A 82 3.30 -5.11 -13.76
C LEU A 82 4.33 -5.05 -12.65
N ILE A 83 4.80 -3.83 -12.37
CA ILE A 83 5.57 -3.47 -11.18
C ILE A 83 4.81 -2.34 -10.49
N ALA A 84 4.53 -2.50 -9.20
CA ALA A 84 3.89 -1.49 -8.39
C ALA A 84 4.76 -1.14 -7.19
N THR A 85 5.05 0.14 -7.01
CA THR A 85 5.92 0.65 -5.95
C THR A 85 5.26 1.88 -5.31
N LEU A 86 5.28 1.93 -3.98
CA LEU A 86 4.97 3.14 -3.22
C LEU A 86 6.28 3.85 -2.88
N THR A 87 6.36 5.14 -3.20
CA THR A 87 7.52 5.99 -2.86
C THR A 87 7.05 7.21 -2.09
N ASN A 88 7.68 7.48 -0.95
CA ASN A 88 7.62 8.81 -0.34
C ASN A 88 8.62 9.71 -1.08
N VAL A 89 8.11 10.78 -1.69
CA VAL A 89 8.91 11.69 -2.52
C VAL A 89 9.88 12.56 -1.71
N ASP A 90 9.56 12.85 -0.44
CA ASP A 90 10.38 13.73 0.41
C ASP A 90 11.57 12.97 0.99
N THR A 91 11.33 11.73 1.45
CA THR A 91 12.38 10.89 2.07
C THR A 91 13.06 9.95 1.07
N ASN A 92 12.53 9.83 -0.15
CA ASN A 92 12.93 8.83 -1.17
C ASN A 92 12.81 7.36 -0.71
N THR A 93 12.12 7.10 0.40
CA THR A 93 11.82 5.73 0.85
C THR A 93 10.84 5.07 -0.13
N SER A 94 11.21 3.89 -0.65
CA SER A 94 10.40 3.14 -1.61
C SER A 94 10.17 1.70 -1.13
N VAL A 95 8.95 1.21 -1.31
CA VAL A 95 8.51 -0.14 -0.96
C VAL A 95 7.80 -0.77 -2.16
N SER A 96 8.21 -1.97 -2.54
CA SER A 96 7.52 -2.77 -3.56
C SER A 96 6.20 -3.28 -3.00
N LEU A 97 5.09 -3.01 -3.68
CA LEU A 97 3.80 -3.64 -3.37
C LEU A 97 3.77 -5.05 -3.98
N PHE A 98 4.16 -5.14 -5.24
CA PHE A 98 4.45 -6.38 -5.95
C PHE A 98 5.28 -6.07 -7.20
N ASN A 99 5.95 -7.09 -7.71
CA ASN A 99 6.79 -6.97 -8.89
C ASN A 99 6.72 -8.26 -9.70
N ARG A 100 6.20 -8.15 -10.92
CA ARG A 100 6.18 -9.22 -11.93
C ARG A 100 5.74 -10.56 -11.35
N VAL A 101 4.54 -10.59 -10.76
CA VAL A 101 4.02 -11.76 -10.05
C VAL A 101 4.13 -13.03 -10.89
N GLY A 102 4.64 -14.11 -10.30
CA GLY A 102 4.89 -15.39 -10.96
C GLY A 102 6.22 -15.50 -11.70
N ARG A 103 7.02 -14.43 -11.76
CA ARG A 103 8.37 -14.46 -12.35
C ARG A 103 9.40 -14.79 -11.29
N VAL A 104 10.14 -15.88 -11.48
CA VAL A 104 11.30 -16.22 -10.65
C VAL A 104 12.55 -16.31 -11.54
N GLY A 105 13.42 -15.30 -11.45
CA GLY A 105 14.61 -15.17 -12.29
C GLY A 105 14.30 -14.72 -13.72
N SER A 106 13.92 -15.66 -14.60
CA SER A 106 13.66 -15.37 -16.03
C SER A 106 12.23 -15.75 -16.43
N GLY A 107 11.77 -15.23 -17.58
CA GLY A 107 10.40 -15.44 -18.08
C GLY A 107 9.50 -14.22 -17.90
N PHE A 108 8.23 -14.38 -18.29
CA PHE A 108 7.26 -13.29 -18.37
C PHE A 108 6.46 -13.08 -17.07
N GLY A 109 6.41 -14.09 -16.19
CA GLY A 109 5.57 -14.10 -14.99
C GLY A 109 4.21 -14.77 -15.25
N ASN A 110 3.25 -14.50 -14.38
CA ASN A 110 1.92 -15.09 -14.42
C ASN A 110 1.00 -14.31 -15.41
N SER A 111 0.23 -15.05 -16.21
CA SER A 111 -0.62 -14.50 -17.27
C SER A 111 -2.09 -14.30 -16.87
N SER A 112 -2.43 -14.38 -15.58
CA SER A 112 -3.77 -14.08 -15.10
C SER A 112 -4.07 -12.58 -15.16
N ASP A 113 -5.32 -12.25 -15.45
CA ASP A 113 -5.79 -10.89 -15.64
C ASP A 113 -6.18 -10.23 -14.31
N LEU A 114 -5.96 -8.92 -14.22
CA LEU A 114 -6.43 -8.07 -13.13
C LEU A 114 -7.72 -7.36 -13.54
N GLY A 115 -8.65 -7.21 -12.60
CA GLY A 115 -9.94 -6.59 -12.86
C GLY A 115 -10.69 -6.16 -11.62
N GLY A 116 -9.98 -5.61 -10.63
CA GLY A 116 -10.56 -5.37 -9.30
C GLY A 116 -9.78 -4.39 -8.43
N ASN A 117 -10.07 -4.45 -7.13
CA ASN A 117 -9.39 -3.66 -6.10
C ASN A 117 -8.37 -4.53 -5.36
N TYR A 118 -7.14 -4.04 -5.25
CA TYR A 118 -6.03 -4.77 -4.63
C TYR A 118 -5.40 -3.91 -3.54
N GLY A 119 -5.60 -4.33 -2.29
CA GLY A 119 -5.09 -3.66 -1.10
C GLY A 119 -3.77 -4.28 -0.64
N PHE A 120 -2.87 -3.44 -0.11
CA PHE A 120 -1.56 -3.82 0.38
C PHE A 120 -1.32 -3.24 1.77
N ASN A 121 -1.03 -4.11 2.73
CA ASN A 121 -0.71 -3.76 4.11
C ASN A 121 0.11 -4.89 4.75
N ASP A 122 1.04 -4.56 5.64
CA ASP A 122 1.92 -5.55 6.28
C ASP A 122 1.16 -6.52 7.22
N ALA A 123 -0.04 -6.16 7.67
CA ALA A 123 -0.91 -7.00 8.49
C ALA A 123 -1.86 -7.91 7.67
N PHE A 124 -1.93 -7.75 6.35
CA PHE A 124 -2.72 -8.65 5.50
C PHE A 124 -2.05 -10.02 5.39
N THR A 125 -2.86 -11.07 5.36
CA THR A 125 -2.39 -12.46 5.27
C THR A 125 -2.54 -13.05 3.87
N GLY A 126 -3.18 -12.34 2.94
CA GLY A 126 -3.34 -12.77 1.57
C GLY A 126 -2.03 -12.73 0.80
N ASP A 127 -1.76 -13.78 0.01
CA ASP A 127 -0.59 -13.84 -0.88
C ASP A 127 -1.04 -13.63 -2.33
N LEU A 128 -0.59 -12.53 -2.94
CA LEU A 128 -0.92 -12.20 -4.34
C LEU A 128 -0.32 -13.21 -5.33
N TRP A 129 0.84 -13.80 -5.02
CA TRP A 129 1.49 -14.81 -5.86
C TRP A 129 0.71 -16.12 -5.87
N ILE A 130 0.09 -16.48 -4.75
CA ILE A 130 -0.84 -17.62 -4.69
C ILE A 130 -2.15 -17.27 -5.39
N ALA A 131 -2.71 -16.09 -5.11
CA ALA A 131 -3.98 -15.64 -5.69
C ALA A 131 -3.93 -15.55 -7.23
N ALA A 132 -2.76 -15.26 -7.80
CA ALA A 132 -2.53 -15.21 -9.24
C ALA A 132 -2.71 -16.57 -9.97
N ASN A 133 -2.87 -17.68 -9.25
CA ASN A 133 -3.23 -18.98 -9.84
C ASN A 133 -4.70 -19.07 -10.28
N SER A 134 -5.49 -18.01 -10.09
CA SER A 134 -6.85 -17.88 -10.62
C SER A 134 -6.92 -16.76 -11.66
N ASN A 135 -7.77 -16.94 -12.68
CA ASN A 135 -8.02 -15.91 -13.71
C ASN A 135 -9.52 -15.56 -13.76
N PRO A 136 -9.94 -14.32 -13.42
CA PRO A 136 -9.10 -13.20 -12.99
C PRO A 136 -8.50 -13.41 -11.60
N VAL A 137 -7.41 -12.70 -11.32
CA VAL A 137 -6.81 -12.65 -9.98
C VAL A 137 -7.83 -12.03 -9.03
N PRO A 138 -8.22 -12.71 -7.93
CA PRO A 138 -9.24 -12.21 -7.01
C PRO A 138 -8.90 -10.82 -6.48
N SER A 139 -9.89 -9.96 -6.31
CA SER A 139 -9.73 -8.72 -5.54
C SER A 139 -9.57 -9.04 -4.05
N GLY A 140 -8.74 -8.31 -3.32
CA GLY A 140 -8.52 -8.58 -1.92
C GLY A 140 -7.39 -7.76 -1.30
N GLY A 141 -7.11 -8.06 -0.03
CA GLY A 141 -5.96 -7.54 0.70
C GLY A 141 -4.81 -8.54 0.68
N TYR A 142 -3.62 -8.06 0.32
CA TYR A 142 -2.40 -8.85 0.17
C TYR A 142 -1.24 -8.21 0.93
N PHE A 143 -0.28 -9.01 1.41
CA PHE A 143 0.97 -8.44 1.91
C PHE A 143 1.87 -7.97 0.74
N PRO A 144 2.70 -6.94 0.94
CA PRO A 144 3.68 -6.51 -0.05
C PRO A 144 4.75 -7.57 -0.31
N THR A 145 5.18 -7.72 -1.57
CA THR A 145 6.24 -8.67 -1.96
C THR A 145 7.41 -8.00 -2.67
N GLY A 146 8.58 -8.64 -2.57
CA GLY A 146 9.84 -8.17 -3.15
C GLY A 146 9.90 -8.28 -4.68
N ALA A 147 11.00 -7.77 -5.25
CA ALA A 147 11.26 -7.85 -6.68
C ALA A 147 11.38 -9.32 -7.15
N ASP A 148 10.62 -9.71 -8.17
CA ASP A 148 10.62 -11.07 -8.76
C ASP A 148 10.56 -12.20 -7.70
N SER A 149 9.84 -11.98 -6.59
CA SER A 149 9.83 -12.87 -5.44
C SER A 149 8.50 -12.87 -4.70
N ALA A 150 8.03 -14.04 -4.28
CA ALA A 150 6.88 -14.20 -3.39
C ALA A 150 7.21 -13.89 -1.90
N ALA A 151 8.48 -13.61 -1.58
CA ALA A 151 8.87 -13.21 -0.24
C ALA A 151 8.35 -11.82 0.10
N LEU A 152 8.11 -11.57 1.40
CA LEU A 152 7.74 -10.26 1.93
C LEU A 152 8.70 -9.18 1.43
N ALA A 153 8.15 -8.00 1.13
CA ALA A 153 8.96 -6.86 0.70
C ALA A 153 9.99 -6.47 1.78
N SER A 154 11.19 -6.10 1.32
CA SER A 154 12.26 -5.55 2.16
C SER A 154 12.88 -4.35 1.43
N PRO A 155 12.65 -3.10 1.89
CA PRO A 155 11.85 -2.74 3.08
C PRO A 155 10.35 -3.05 2.93
N SER A 156 9.65 -3.22 4.06
CA SER A 156 8.18 -3.37 4.17
C SER A 156 7.48 -2.01 4.31
N LEU A 157 6.14 -1.97 4.35
CA LEU A 157 5.39 -0.71 4.45
C LEU A 157 5.63 0.02 5.77
N SER A 158 6.01 -0.67 6.85
CA SER A 158 6.46 -0.06 8.09
C SER A 158 7.72 0.82 7.95
N ALA A 159 8.42 0.79 6.82
CA ALA A 159 9.47 1.76 6.54
C ALA A 159 8.96 3.21 6.45
N PHE A 160 7.65 3.40 6.32
CA PHE A 160 7.01 4.72 6.40
C PHE A 160 6.65 5.14 7.82
N ASP A 161 6.76 4.27 8.81
CA ASP A 161 6.43 4.60 10.20
C ASP A 161 7.40 5.66 10.73
N GLY A 162 6.87 6.59 11.52
CA GLY A 162 7.66 7.70 12.07
C GLY A 162 7.89 8.86 11.11
N GLN A 163 7.51 8.73 9.82
CA GLN A 163 7.55 9.82 8.84
C GLN A 163 6.31 10.72 8.91
#